data_AF-A0AAW2C250-F1
#
_entry.id   AF-A0AAW2C250-F1
#
_cell.length_a   1.000
_cell.length_b   1.000
_cell.length_c   1.000
_cell.angle_alpha   90.00
_cell.angle_beta   90.00
_cell.angle_gamma   90.00
#
_symmetry.space_group_name_H-M   'P 1'
#
loop_
_entity.id
_entity.type
_entity.pdbx_description
1 polymer ?
#
loop_
_entity_poly.entity_id
_entity_poly.type
_entity_poly.pdbx_seq_one_letter_code
_entity_poly.pdbx_strand_id
1 'polypeptide(L)'
;MHSFWNTIVYTLKVIDPLVRVLRFVDNDRKSTMGYTYEATDRAQKTIIKAFNENEERYSNIFKIIDDRWECQLHQHLHAADHFLNPEYFYFDSKIEKNEEITVGLYACIEKLVPRTEIQDKIMLELSMYKKVEGLFGIPLSARS
;
A
#
# COMPACT_ATOMS: atom_id res chain seq x y z
N MET A 1 -35.10 -5.56 18.16
CA MET A 1 -35.01 -5.77 16.70
C MET A 1 -34.19 -4.67 16.00
N HIS A 2 -34.34 -3.39 16.37
CA HIS A 2 -33.51 -2.30 15.83
C HIS A 2 -32.00 -2.45 16.07
N SER A 3 -31.61 -2.99 17.23
CA SER A 3 -30.19 -3.25 17.55
C SER A 3 -29.52 -4.24 16.59
N PHE A 4 -30.23 -5.32 16.23
CA PHE A 4 -29.72 -6.32 15.29
C PHE A 4 -29.41 -5.69 13.92
N TRP A 5 -30.36 -4.94 13.34
CA TRP A 5 -30.17 -4.31 12.04
C TRP A 5 -29.07 -3.25 12.05
N ASN A 6 -28.94 -2.49 13.15
CA ASN A 6 -27.85 -1.52 13.30
C ASN A 6 -26.48 -2.22 13.35
N THR A 7 -26.37 -3.36 14.02
CA THR A 7 -25.16 -4.19 14.02
C THR A 7 -24.85 -4.71 12.62
N ILE A 8 -25.84 -5.22 11.88
CA ILE A 8 -25.63 -5.68 10.50
C ILE A 8 -25.11 -4.55 9.60
N VAL A 9 -25.71 -3.36 9.68
CA VAL A 9 -25.26 -2.19 8.90
C VAL A 9 -23.83 -1.80 9.29
N TYR A 10 -23.50 -1.81 10.59
CA TYR A 10 -22.14 -1.56 11.06
C TYR A 10 -21.15 -2.57 10.46
N THR A 11 -21.46 -3.87 10.55
CA THR A 11 -20.61 -4.93 10.01
C THR A 11 -20.41 -4.78 8.51
N LEU A 12 -21.46 -4.49 7.74
CA LEU A 12 -21.35 -4.32 6.28
C LEU A 12 -20.46 -3.13 5.91
N LYS A 13 -20.57 -2.00 6.63
CA LYS A 13 -19.72 -0.82 6.41
C LYS A 13 -18.23 -1.10 6.60
N VAL A 14 -17.90 -2.03 7.49
CA VAL A 14 -16.52 -2.43 7.78
C VAL A 14 -16.04 -3.55 6.84
N ILE A 15 -16.84 -4.60 6.67
CA ILE A 15 -16.41 -5.83 5.99
C ILE A 15 -16.43 -5.68 4.47
N ASP A 16 -17.37 -4.93 3.88
CA ASP A 16 -17.41 -4.76 2.41
C ASP A 16 -16.09 -4.21 1.82
N PRO A 17 -15.52 -3.10 2.32
CA PRO A 17 -14.24 -2.62 1.79
C PRO A 17 -13.08 -3.61 2.04
N LEU A 18 -13.05 -4.32 3.17
CA LEU A 18 -12.00 -5.30 3.46
C LEU A 18 -12.08 -6.53 2.55
N VAL A 19 -13.28 -7.05 2.29
CA VAL A 19 -13.50 -8.18 1.36
C VAL A 19 -13.11 -7.80 -0.06
N ARG A 20 -13.29 -6.54 -0.46
CA ARG A 20 -12.80 -6.04 -1.76
C ARG A 20 -11.28 -6.07 -1.85
N VAL A 21 -10.57 -5.68 -0.79
CA VAL A 21 -9.10 -5.79 -0.73
C VAL A 21 -8.67 -7.25 -0.82
N LEU A 22 -9.29 -8.14 -0.03
CA LEU A 22 -8.96 -9.57 -0.06
C LEU A 22 -9.17 -10.17 -1.46
N ARG A 23 -10.30 -9.91 -2.10
CA ARG A 23 -10.57 -10.36 -3.48
C ARG A 23 -9.62 -9.77 -4.50
N PHE A 24 -9.15 -8.54 -4.27
CA PHE A 24 -8.18 -7.89 -5.13
C PHE A 24 -6.82 -8.58 -5.00
N VAL A 25 -6.36 -8.85 -3.79
CA VAL A 25 -5.06 -9.48 -3.52
C VAL A 25 -5.04 -10.97 -3.93
N ASP A 26 -6.16 -11.67 -3.79
CA ASP A 26 -6.35 -13.09 -4.19
C ASP A 26 -6.42 -13.30 -5.72
N ASN A 27 -6.34 -12.24 -6.52
CA ASN A 27 -6.39 -12.35 -7.97
C ASN A 27 -5.03 -12.81 -8.54
N ASP A 28 -4.91 -14.11 -8.82
CA ASP A 28 -3.70 -14.74 -9.38
C ASP A 28 -3.26 -14.23 -10.78
N ARG A 29 -4.03 -13.36 -11.44
CA ARG A 29 -3.78 -12.97 -12.84
C ARG A 29 -2.77 -11.84 -13.03
N LYS A 30 -2.61 -10.93 -12.05
CA LYS A 30 -1.65 -9.81 -12.10
C LYS A 30 -0.98 -9.70 -10.72
N SER A 31 0.30 -9.32 -10.67
CA SER A 31 0.96 -8.99 -9.40
C SER A 31 0.18 -7.87 -8.70
N THR A 32 -0.37 -8.16 -7.52
CA THR A 32 -1.17 -7.25 -6.69
C THR A 32 -0.34 -6.63 -5.56
N MET A 33 0.91 -7.07 -5.37
CA MET A 33 1.78 -6.60 -4.28
C MET A 33 1.93 -5.08 -4.25
N GLY A 34 2.33 -4.46 -5.37
CA GLY A 34 2.54 -3.01 -5.48
C GLY A 34 1.27 -2.16 -5.39
N TYR A 35 0.11 -2.82 -5.31
CA TYR A 35 -1.21 -2.21 -5.16
C TYR A 35 -1.81 -2.44 -3.76
N THR A 36 -1.22 -3.32 -2.94
CA THR A 36 -1.80 -3.75 -1.66
C THR A 36 -1.84 -2.61 -0.64
N TYR A 37 -0.82 -1.76 -0.60
CA TYR A 37 -0.79 -0.54 0.22
C TYR A 37 -1.96 0.40 -0.14
N GLU A 38 -2.07 0.76 -1.42
CA GLU A 38 -3.13 1.65 -1.91
C GLU A 38 -4.53 1.05 -1.71
N ALA A 39 -4.70 -0.26 -1.95
CA ALA A 39 -5.98 -0.94 -1.74
C ALA A 39 -6.42 -0.88 -0.27
N THR A 40 -5.48 -1.08 0.66
CA THR A 40 -5.71 -1.02 2.11
C THR A 40 -6.04 0.39 2.57
N ASP A 41 -5.27 1.39 2.13
CA ASP A 41 -5.55 2.81 2.42
C ASP A 41 -6.94 3.24 1.90
N ARG A 42 -7.31 2.84 0.67
CA ARG A 42 -8.66 3.10 0.14
C ARG A 42 -9.76 2.43 0.95
N ALA A 43 -9.53 1.22 1.46
CA ALA A 43 -10.47 0.53 2.32
C ALA A 43 -10.66 1.28 3.65
N GLN A 44 -9.57 1.68 4.30
CA GLN A 44 -9.60 2.49 5.52
C GLN A 44 -10.32 3.83 5.28
N LYS A 45 -10.00 4.56 4.21
CA LYS A 45 -10.70 5.81 3.81
C LYS A 45 -12.20 5.59 3.58
N THR A 46 -12.59 4.44 3.02
CA THR A 46 -14.00 4.08 2.81
C THR A 46 -14.71 3.86 4.15
N ILE A 47 -14.07 3.18 5.10
CA ILE A 47 -14.60 2.97 6.45
C ILE A 47 -14.77 4.29 7.19
N ILE A 48 -13.76 5.16 7.17
CA ILE A 48 -13.80 6.51 7.78
C ILE A 48 -15.02 7.29 7.27
N LYS A 49 -15.19 7.34 5.93
CA LYS A 49 -16.33 8.02 5.30
C LYS A 49 -17.66 7.38 5.68
N ALA A 50 -17.74 6.06 5.74
CA ALA A 50 -18.98 5.35 6.11
C ALA A 50 -19.46 5.67 7.54
N PHE A 51 -18.57 6.14 8.40
CA PHE A 51 -18.85 6.57 9.77
C PHE A 51 -18.82 8.10 9.96
N ASN A 52 -18.83 8.88 8.88
CA ASN A 52 -18.77 10.35 8.91
C ASN A 52 -17.59 10.85 9.76
N GLU A 53 -16.43 10.22 9.62
CA GLU A 53 -15.19 10.59 10.32
C GLU A 53 -15.27 10.44 11.86
N ASN A 54 -16.32 9.81 12.40
CA ASN A 54 -16.41 9.52 13.83
C ASN A 54 -15.46 8.38 14.22
N GLU A 55 -14.27 8.75 14.70
CA GLU A 55 -13.17 7.86 15.07
C GLU A 55 -13.55 6.79 16.09
N GLU A 56 -14.41 7.11 17.06
CA GLU A 56 -14.88 6.16 18.09
C GLU A 56 -15.53 4.90 17.48
N ARG A 57 -16.10 5.03 16.27
CA ARG A 57 -16.79 3.92 15.59
C ARG A 57 -15.85 2.96 14.87
N TYR A 58 -14.64 3.37 14.51
CA TYR A 58 -13.73 2.57 13.69
C TYR A 58 -12.33 2.38 14.27
N SER A 59 -11.94 3.09 15.33
CA SER A 59 -10.60 2.99 15.94
C SER A 59 -10.23 1.55 16.34
N ASN A 60 -11.14 0.83 17.00
CA ASN A 60 -10.92 -0.58 17.37
C ASN A 60 -10.78 -1.49 16.15
N ILE A 61 -11.48 -1.19 15.06
CA ILE A 61 -11.36 -1.93 13.80
C ILE A 61 -10.01 -1.66 13.17
N PHE A 62 -9.54 -0.41 13.18
CA PHE A 62 -8.26 -0.03 12.61
C PHE A 62 -7.11 -0.68 13.37
N LYS A 63 -7.20 -0.72 14.70
CA LYS A 63 -6.24 -1.49 15.51
C LYS A 63 -6.16 -2.97 15.09
N ILE A 64 -7.30 -3.62 14.81
CA ILE A 64 -7.32 -5.01 14.32
C ILE A 64 -6.69 -5.12 12.93
N ILE A 65 -6.95 -4.14 12.05
CA ILE A 65 -6.35 -4.09 10.71
C ILE A 65 -4.84 -3.94 10.83
N ASP A 66 -4.36 -3.00 11.66
CA ASP A 66 -2.94 -2.73 11.87
C ASP A 66 -2.23 -3.94 12.48
N ASP A 67 -2.82 -4.57 13.51
CA ASP A 67 -2.28 -5.81 14.10
C ASP A 67 -2.15 -6.94 13.05
N ARG A 68 -3.10 -7.04 12.12
CA ARG A 68 -3.07 -8.02 11.02
C ARG A 68 -2.08 -7.62 9.93
N TRP A 69 -1.99 -6.35 9.64
CA TRP A 69 -1.03 -5.77 8.72
C TRP A 69 0.37 -6.14 9.18
N GLU A 70 0.78 -5.73 10.37
CA GLU A 70 2.11 -6.01 10.94
C GLU A 70 2.48 -7.49 10.99
N CYS A 71 1.49 -8.36 11.26
CA CYS A 71 1.75 -9.80 11.41
C CYS A 71 1.78 -10.59 10.10
N GLN A 72 1.07 -10.15 9.05
CA GLN A 72 0.78 -10.99 7.88
C GLN A 72 1.07 -10.32 6.52
N LEU A 73 0.94 -8.99 6.43
CA LEU A 73 0.94 -8.26 5.16
C LEU A 73 2.01 -7.14 5.13
N HIS A 74 2.46 -6.64 6.27
CA HIS A 74 3.53 -5.67 6.36
C HIS A 74 4.86 -6.39 6.13
N GLN A 75 5.28 -6.41 4.86
CA GLN A 75 6.62 -6.83 4.49
C GLN A 75 7.30 -5.70 3.77
N HIS A 76 8.59 -5.51 4.07
CA HIS A 76 9.46 -4.60 3.34
C HIS A 76 9.33 -4.78 1.82
N LEU A 77 9.03 -6.00 1.36
CA LEU A 77 8.81 -6.28 -0.07
C LEU A 77 7.56 -5.59 -0.63
N HIS A 78 6.44 -5.56 0.10
CA HIS A 78 5.24 -4.86 -0.34
C HIS A 78 5.43 -3.33 -0.31
N ALA A 79 6.17 -2.82 0.68
CA ALA A 79 6.56 -1.41 0.76
C ALA A 79 7.46 -1.01 -0.42
N ALA A 80 8.48 -1.82 -0.71
CA ALA A 80 9.38 -1.63 -1.84
C ALA A 80 8.62 -1.65 -3.18
N ASP A 81 7.72 -2.62 -3.36
CA ASP A 81 6.95 -2.75 -4.60
C ASP A 81 5.98 -1.57 -4.78
N HIS A 82 5.37 -1.10 -3.69
CA HIS A 82 4.54 0.10 -3.73
C HIS A 82 5.35 1.37 -4.06
N PHE A 83 6.55 1.52 -3.49
CA PHE A 83 7.47 2.62 -3.84
C PHE A 83 7.83 2.60 -5.32
N LEU A 84 8.10 1.41 -5.87
CA LEU A 84 8.55 1.23 -7.24
C LEU A 84 7.41 1.24 -8.26
N ASN A 85 6.14 1.24 -7.82
CA ASN A 85 4.98 1.30 -8.69
C ASN A 85 4.81 2.72 -9.29
N PRO A 86 5.11 2.94 -10.59
CA PRO A 86 5.07 4.26 -11.20
C PRO A 86 3.65 4.86 -11.25
N GLU A 87 2.62 4.00 -11.27
CA GLU A 87 1.20 4.40 -11.30
C GLU A 87 0.80 5.17 -10.03
N TYR A 88 1.49 4.91 -8.91
CA TYR A 88 1.25 5.62 -7.66
C TYR A 88 2.37 6.58 -7.31
N PHE A 89 3.62 6.16 -7.40
CA PHE A 89 4.77 6.94 -6.97
C PHE A 89 4.82 8.33 -7.63
N TYR A 90 4.57 8.41 -8.94
CA TYR A 90 4.62 9.69 -9.67
C TYR A 90 3.42 10.61 -9.43
N PHE A 91 2.33 10.08 -8.86
CA PHE A 91 1.10 10.84 -8.64
C PHE A 91 0.83 11.14 -7.17
N ASP A 92 1.48 10.44 -6.23
CA ASP A 92 1.41 10.73 -4.79
C ASP A 92 2.80 11.00 -4.18
N SER A 93 3.10 12.31 -4.06
CA SER A 93 4.31 12.81 -3.40
C SER A 93 4.50 12.38 -1.94
N LYS A 94 3.46 11.82 -1.29
CA LYS A 94 3.56 11.30 0.08
C LYS A 94 4.31 9.98 0.15
N ILE A 95 4.34 9.21 -0.94
CA ILE A 95 4.98 7.89 -0.98
C ILE A 95 6.49 8.02 -0.70
N GLU A 96 7.16 8.96 -1.38
CA GLU A 96 8.60 9.23 -1.14
C GLU A 96 8.89 9.70 0.29
N LYS A 97 7.95 10.43 0.90
CA LYS A 97 8.11 10.99 2.25
C LYS A 97 7.71 10.02 3.35
N ASN A 98 7.07 8.90 3.00
CA ASN A 98 6.65 7.91 3.97
C ASN A 98 7.87 7.08 4.38
N GLU A 99 8.23 7.19 5.67
CA GLU A 99 9.37 6.51 6.26
C GLU A 99 9.24 4.98 6.18
N GLU A 100 8.06 4.43 6.49
CA GLU A 100 7.79 2.99 6.44
C GLU A 100 8.06 2.43 5.04
N ILE A 101 7.53 3.11 4.01
CA ILE A 101 7.69 2.71 2.61
C ILE A 101 9.17 2.79 2.20
N THR A 102 9.83 3.90 2.53
CA THR A 102 11.23 4.17 2.17
C THR A 102 12.18 3.20 2.86
N VAL A 103 11.97 2.91 4.15
CA VAL A 103 12.73 1.91 4.92
C VAL A 103 12.50 0.52 4.32
N GLY A 104 11.26 0.18 3.95
CA GLY A 104 10.96 -1.08 3.28
C GLY A 104 11.72 -1.29 1.98
N LEU A 105 11.84 -0.24 1.15
CA LEU A 105 12.66 -0.27 -0.05
C LEU A 105 14.13 -0.58 0.26
N TYR A 106 14.75 0.17 1.16
CA TYR A 106 16.17 0.00 1.46
C TYR A 106 16.45 -1.36 2.13
N ALA A 107 15.59 -1.81 3.04
CA ALA A 107 15.70 -3.12 3.66
C ALA A 107 15.64 -4.26 2.62
N CYS A 108 14.82 -4.11 1.57
CA CYS A 108 14.80 -5.08 0.47
C CYS A 108 16.07 -5.06 -0.35
N ILE A 109 16.59 -3.87 -0.69
CA ILE A 109 17.82 -3.74 -1.48
C ILE A 109 19.00 -4.35 -0.71
N GLU A 110 19.14 -4.03 0.58
CA GLU A 110 20.18 -4.58 1.45
C GLU A 110 20.11 -6.10 1.54
N LYS A 111 18.90 -6.65 1.72
CA LYS A 111 18.68 -8.10 1.86
C LYS A 111 18.88 -8.87 0.55
N LEU A 112 18.43 -8.33 -0.58
CA LEU A 112 18.43 -9.03 -1.87
C LEU A 112 19.73 -8.85 -2.66
N VAL A 113 20.46 -7.75 -2.43
CA VAL A 113 21.64 -7.38 -3.22
C VAL A 113 22.86 -7.29 -2.30
N PRO A 114 23.62 -8.37 -2.10
CA PRO A 114 24.74 -8.39 -1.14
C PRO A 114 25.98 -7.60 -1.61
N ARG A 115 26.06 -7.24 -2.89
CA ARG A 115 27.20 -6.49 -3.45
C ARG A 115 26.94 -5.00 -3.40
N THR A 116 27.78 -4.27 -2.67
CA THR A 116 27.65 -2.81 -2.49
C THR A 116 27.77 -2.06 -3.81
N GLU A 117 28.60 -2.52 -4.76
CA GLU A 117 28.75 -1.84 -6.05
C GLU A 117 27.47 -1.91 -6.89
N ILE A 118 26.63 -2.93 -6.67
CA ILE A 118 25.31 -3.03 -7.32
C ILE A 118 24.30 -2.16 -6.58
N GLN A 119 24.34 -2.13 -5.24
CA GLN A 119 23.49 -1.23 -4.45
C GLN A 119 23.71 0.24 -4.86
N ASP A 120 24.96 0.68 -5.01
CA ASP A 120 25.30 2.04 -5.44
C ASP A 120 24.69 2.38 -6.81
N LYS A 121 24.73 1.43 -7.75
CA LYS A 121 24.09 1.60 -9.07
C LYS A 121 22.58 1.70 -8.95
N ILE A 122 21.96 0.86 -8.12
CA ILE A 122 20.52 0.94 -7.85
C ILE A 122 20.16 2.30 -7.26
N MET A 123 20.99 2.86 -6.36
CA MET A 123 20.75 4.19 -5.79
C MET A 123 20.79 5.30 -6.85
N LEU A 124 21.72 5.21 -7.80
CA LEU A 124 21.79 6.14 -8.94
C LEU A 124 20.55 6.02 -9.83
N GLU A 125 20.15 4.80 -10.18
CA GLU A 125 18.94 4.55 -10.97
C GLU A 125 17.67 4.98 -10.24
N LEU A 126 17.60 4.77 -8.92
CA LEU A 126 16.50 5.20 -8.08
C LEU A 126 16.38 6.73 -8.08
N SER A 127 17.51 7.47 -8.06
CA SER A 127 17.45 8.92 -8.23
C SER A 127 16.86 9.35 -9.58
N MET A 128 17.16 8.63 -10.66
CA MET A 128 16.58 8.91 -11.98
C MET A 128 15.09 8.55 -12.02
N TYR A 129 14.72 7.41 -11.44
CA TYR A 129 13.34 6.97 -11.27
C TYR A 129 12.51 8.05 -10.57
N LYS A 130 12.97 8.55 -9.41
CA LYS A 130 12.24 9.55 -8.62
C LYS A 130 12.02 10.86 -9.39
N LYS A 131 12.97 11.24 -10.22
CA LYS A 131 12.93 12.47 -11.04
C LYS A 131 12.22 12.28 -12.38
N VAL A 132 11.77 11.07 -12.71
CA VAL A 132 11.12 10.76 -13.99
C VAL A 132 12.07 11.06 -15.17
N GLU A 133 13.37 10.75 -15.00
CA GLU A 133 14.43 11.04 -15.96
C GLU A 133 14.75 9.83 -16.87
N GLY A 134 15.30 10.11 -18.05
CA GLY A 134 15.74 9.07 -18.99
C GLY A 134 14.60 8.16 -19.44
N LEU A 135 14.81 6.84 -19.33
CA LEU A 135 13.80 5.84 -19.73
C LEU A 135 12.57 5.82 -18.80
N PHE A 136 12.70 6.31 -17.57
CA PHE A 136 11.59 6.38 -16.61
C PHE A 136 10.58 7.48 -16.99
N GLY A 137 11.00 8.50 -17.73
CA GLY A 137 10.13 9.57 -18.22
C GLY A 137 9.33 9.24 -19.48
N ILE A 138 9.52 8.05 -20.06
CA ILE A 138 8.74 7.64 -21.22
C ILE A 138 7.31 7.32 -20.77
N PRO A 139 6.26 7.85 -21.44
CA PRO A 139 4.87 7.62 -21.02
C PRO A 139 4.45 6.15 -20.95
N LEU A 140 5.18 5.25 -21.61
CA LEU A 140 4.97 3.80 -21.55
C LEU A 140 5.39 3.24 -20.17
N SER A 141 6.49 3.72 -19.62
CA SER A 141 7.06 3.28 -18.34
C SER A 141 6.14 3.62 -17.16
N ALA A 142 5.35 4.68 -17.26
CA ALA A 142 4.40 5.10 -16.23
C ALA A 142 3.07 4.31 -16.22
N ARG A 143 2.85 3.37 -17.16
CA ARG A 143 1.58 2.64 -17.34
C ARG A 143 1.69 1.11 -17.18
N SER A 144 2.80 0.63 -16.63
CA SER A 144 3.16 -0.81 -16.56
C SER A 144 2.48 -1.52 -15.39
#